data_AF-A0A9E2LHV6-F1
#
_entry.id   AF-A0A9E2LHV6-F1
#
_cell.length_a   1.000
_cell.length_b   1.000
_cell.length_c   1.000
_cell.angle_alpha   90.00
_cell.angle_beta   90.00
_cell.angle_gamma   90.00
#
_symmetry.space_group_name_H-M   'P 1'
#
loop_
_entity.id
_entity.type
_entity.pdbx_description
1 polymer ?
#
loop_
_entity_poly.entity_id
_entity_poly.type
_entity_poly.pdbx_seq_one_letter_code
_entity_poly.pdbx_strand_id
1 'polypeptide(L)'
;MRQRISIPLTLLLLLVMTTACDLPGESGNIILPEPFPMTAQEPMRDVDLIFVIDTSLSMMDEQVLLRQNFPQLIEELKSITGGLPNLHLGVITPDLGAAQYVIPGCTEFGQEGIFQKGHENNCANPSQHRFLIDIEPRGCTIDKVSIGSRTSCPAHDCTQIHCDHDAFSDGQGGFFEPDGLTLAVDDNGCPRCRNYADETLEEVFACVADVGSSGCGFEQPLEALHRALTSTSPHNLGFLRSDAYLAVVFITDEDDCSVENTELFNPDGDVASPLGPMNSFRCTEFGITCDAEWNRFMPTGLATYTNCVSRPDGDPQRMLYPLERYTSLMSTLKNPSKVIATAVAGLTDGTLTVVSDTMQNPEVQNVCSTNNQFGAPAVRLLEFIDSFYDSTPEWARTSICDPDFTPALVGLGHRLATVVGTQCLSTVVAGCMDPSYAFGGEPFTALPLEVAASCSPNCTVARVEQDNQTNPVPACDPGYEGGHPAVVDANLPVEACWHVAFNANCAIPCPEGSIEQGCDPVSNPWNYPSRGAQLIVSRRTAPTEGFRITATCASYQLIETDCNDGLDNDVDGRLDASDPDCQAQN
;
A
#
# COMPACT_ATOMS: atom_id res chain seq x y z
N MET A 1 -56.29 -79.72 28.19
CA MET A 1 -57.23 -80.63 27.48
C MET A 1 -57.86 -79.83 26.34
N ARG A 2 -57.67 -80.23 25.07
CA ARG A 2 -58.25 -79.63 23.83
C ARG A 2 -57.82 -78.16 23.55
N GLN A 3 -57.15 -77.87 22.42
CA GLN A 3 -57.67 -77.70 21.05
C GLN A 3 -58.54 -76.43 20.91
N ARG A 4 -58.40 -75.56 19.88
CA ARG A 4 -57.73 -75.72 18.57
C ARG A 4 -57.49 -74.36 17.88
N ILE A 5 -56.45 -74.31 17.03
CA ILE A 5 -56.28 -73.49 15.81
C ILE A 5 -56.08 -71.97 15.99
N SER A 6 -54.88 -71.54 15.61
CA SER A 6 -54.53 -70.19 15.15
C SER A 6 -54.04 -70.30 13.70
N ILE A 7 -54.18 -69.24 12.90
CA ILE A 7 -53.20 -68.75 11.90
C ILE A 7 -53.66 -67.36 11.43
N PRO A 8 -52.75 -66.36 11.28
CA PRO A 8 -53.09 -64.97 10.95
C PRO A 8 -52.93 -64.65 9.45
N LEU A 9 -53.25 -63.42 9.06
CA LEU A 9 -53.13 -62.93 7.68
C LEU A 9 -52.57 -61.49 7.66
N THR A 10 -51.68 -61.20 6.68
CA THR A 10 -51.14 -59.87 6.28
C THR A 10 -50.35 -59.08 7.34
N LEU A 11 -49.25 -58.37 7.05
CA LEU A 11 -48.49 -58.01 5.83
C LEU A 11 -46.97 -57.95 6.24
N LEU A 12 -45.91 -57.73 5.44
CA LEU A 12 -45.66 -57.22 4.08
C LEU A 12 -44.39 -57.91 3.49
N LEU A 13 -43.87 -57.38 2.37
CA LEU A 13 -42.66 -57.75 1.60
C LEU A 13 -41.34 -57.54 2.39
N LEU A 14 -40.21 -58.28 2.22
CA LEU A 14 -39.68 -59.22 1.21
C LEU A 14 -38.95 -58.59 -0.01
N LEU A 15 -37.61 -58.59 0.01
CA LEU A 15 -36.73 -58.74 -1.18
C LEU A 15 -35.33 -59.28 -0.79
N VAL A 16 -34.68 -60.06 -1.66
CA VAL A 16 -33.37 -60.74 -1.44
C VAL A 16 -32.60 -60.85 -2.77
N MET A 17 -31.33 -60.38 -2.80
CA MET A 17 -30.16 -60.74 -3.67
C MET A 17 -30.35 -60.89 -5.20
N THR A 18 -29.50 -60.38 -6.13
CA THR A 18 -28.06 -60.69 -6.38
C THR A 18 -27.40 -59.81 -7.48
N THR A 19 -26.08 -59.59 -7.38
CA THR A 19 -25.04 -59.41 -8.46
C THR A 19 -25.10 -58.28 -9.54
N ALA A 20 -24.07 -57.42 -9.54
CA ALA A 20 -23.28 -56.89 -10.69
C ALA A 20 -22.02 -56.18 -10.08
N CYS A 21 -20.77 -56.54 -10.39
CA CYS A 21 -19.95 -56.23 -11.58
C CYS A 21 -19.50 -54.75 -11.69
N ASP A 22 -18.18 -54.54 -11.84
CA ASP A 22 -17.54 -53.24 -12.01
C ASP A 22 -18.13 -52.43 -13.18
N LEU A 23 -18.19 -51.11 -13.01
CA LEU A 23 -18.22 -50.16 -14.10
C LEU A 23 -17.02 -49.20 -13.93
N PRO A 24 -16.31 -48.84 -15.01
CA PRO A 24 -15.25 -47.84 -14.95
C PRO A 24 -15.86 -46.47 -14.64
N GLY A 25 -15.11 -45.62 -13.94
CA GLY A 25 -15.55 -44.25 -13.65
C GLY A 25 -15.81 -43.48 -14.95
N GLU A 26 -17.00 -42.91 -15.07
CA GLU A 26 -17.23 -41.82 -16.03
C GLU A 26 -16.44 -40.60 -15.55
N SER A 27 -15.62 -40.05 -16.43
CA SER A 27 -15.06 -38.72 -16.25
C SER A 27 -16.22 -37.73 -16.22
N GLY A 28 -16.49 -37.14 -15.06
CA GLY A 28 -17.39 -36.00 -14.96
C GLY A 28 -16.88 -34.88 -15.87
N ASN A 29 -17.60 -34.59 -16.94
CA ASN A 29 -17.31 -33.42 -17.76
C ASN A 29 -17.67 -32.20 -16.91
N ILE A 30 -16.65 -31.46 -16.45
CA ILE A 30 -16.84 -30.14 -15.84
C ILE A 30 -17.46 -29.24 -16.91
N ILE A 31 -18.73 -28.91 -16.75
CA ILE A 31 -19.44 -27.98 -17.64
C ILE A 31 -19.11 -26.57 -17.15
N LEU A 32 -18.12 -25.94 -17.78
CA LEU A 32 -17.77 -24.56 -17.48
C LEU A 32 -18.90 -23.61 -17.93
N PRO A 33 -19.27 -22.61 -17.12
CA PRO A 33 -20.33 -21.66 -17.47
C PRO A 33 -19.96 -20.77 -18.66
N GLU A 34 -20.98 -20.21 -19.33
CA GLU A 34 -20.74 -19.36 -20.50
C GLU A 34 -20.09 -18.02 -20.10
N PRO A 35 -19.04 -17.57 -20.82
CA PRO A 35 -18.27 -16.40 -20.41
C PRO A 35 -18.99 -15.08 -20.71
N PHE A 36 -18.93 -14.15 -19.76
CA PHE A 36 -19.43 -12.78 -19.92
C PHE A 36 -18.27 -11.80 -20.23
N PRO A 37 -18.54 -10.73 -21.02
CA PRO A 37 -17.55 -9.72 -21.34
C PRO A 37 -17.33 -8.73 -20.18
N MET A 38 -16.08 -8.45 -19.84
CA MET A 38 -15.72 -7.44 -18.84
C MET A 38 -14.54 -6.58 -19.24
N THR A 39 -14.56 -5.30 -18.86
CA THR A 39 -13.49 -4.34 -19.12
C THR A 39 -12.35 -4.45 -18.08
N ALA A 40 -11.10 -4.46 -18.53
CA ALA A 40 -9.94 -4.20 -17.67
C ALA A 40 -9.99 -2.76 -17.11
N GLN A 41 -9.56 -2.57 -15.88
CA GLN A 41 -9.50 -1.25 -15.25
C GLN A 41 -8.41 -0.39 -15.94
N GLU A 42 -8.63 0.93 -16.04
CA GLU A 42 -7.56 1.85 -16.45
C GLU A 42 -6.42 1.75 -15.41
N PRO A 43 -5.14 1.70 -15.85
CA PRO A 43 -4.02 1.48 -14.95
C PRO A 43 -3.90 2.62 -13.93
N MET A 44 -3.93 2.28 -12.64
CA MET A 44 -3.91 3.24 -11.54
C MET A 44 -2.65 4.12 -11.56
N ARG A 45 -2.84 5.45 -11.56
CA ARG A 45 -1.75 6.44 -11.59
C ARG A 45 -1.73 7.41 -10.42
N ASP A 46 -2.63 7.24 -9.46
CA ASP A 46 -2.79 8.18 -8.35
C ASP A 46 -1.92 7.73 -7.16
N VAL A 47 -1.10 8.65 -6.64
CA VAL A 47 -0.21 8.40 -5.49
C VAL A 47 -0.33 9.57 -4.50
N ASP A 48 -0.73 9.25 -3.28
CA ASP A 48 -0.71 10.12 -2.12
C ASP A 48 0.59 9.85 -1.35
N LEU A 49 1.46 10.85 -1.23
CA LEU A 49 2.80 10.74 -0.64
C LEU A 49 2.90 11.65 0.60
N ILE A 50 3.14 11.06 1.77
CA ILE A 50 3.34 11.78 3.02
C ILE A 50 4.80 11.65 3.46
N PHE A 51 5.45 12.78 3.73
CA PHE A 51 6.69 12.82 4.51
C PHE A 51 6.36 13.21 5.95
N VAL A 52 6.81 12.40 6.91
CA VAL A 52 6.81 12.69 8.34
C VAL A 52 8.24 13.08 8.68
N ILE A 53 8.49 14.39 8.81
CA ILE A 53 9.82 14.97 8.95
C ILE A 53 9.98 15.48 10.38
N ASP A 54 10.93 14.89 11.07
CA ASP A 54 11.28 15.23 12.44
C ASP A 54 11.83 16.65 12.57
N THR A 55 11.45 17.28 13.70
CA THR A 55 11.72 18.67 14.04
C THR A 55 12.63 18.83 15.26
N SER A 56 13.31 17.76 15.69
CA SER A 56 14.33 17.78 16.73
C SER A 56 15.50 18.73 16.37
N LEU A 57 16.30 19.11 17.36
CA LEU A 57 17.43 20.03 17.17
C LEU A 57 18.56 19.43 16.32
N SER A 58 18.64 18.10 16.21
CA SER A 58 19.64 17.38 15.41
C SER A 58 19.38 17.52 13.91
N MET A 59 18.11 17.42 13.53
CA MET A 59 17.61 17.09 12.17
C MET A 59 17.89 18.11 11.06
N MET A 60 18.66 19.17 11.34
CA MET A 60 18.99 20.21 10.37
C MET A 60 19.79 19.69 9.17
N ASP A 61 20.78 18.81 9.40
CA ASP A 61 21.64 18.30 8.33
C ASP A 61 20.91 17.20 7.53
N GLU A 62 20.07 16.40 8.19
CA GLU A 62 19.19 15.37 7.63
C GLU A 62 18.10 15.98 6.73
N GLN A 63 17.46 17.08 7.16
CA GLN A 63 16.53 17.85 6.32
C GLN A 63 17.24 18.49 5.11
N VAL A 64 18.56 18.75 5.18
CA VAL A 64 19.34 19.16 4.00
C VAL A 64 19.59 17.99 3.07
N LEU A 65 19.99 16.81 3.57
CA LEU A 65 20.19 15.59 2.77
C LEU A 65 18.90 15.17 2.05
N LEU A 66 17.78 15.09 2.76
CA LEU A 66 16.45 14.77 2.21
C LEU A 66 16.14 15.63 0.98
N ARG A 67 16.32 16.94 1.06
CA ARG A 67 16.05 17.88 -0.04
C ARG A 67 17.05 17.78 -1.18
N GLN A 68 18.31 17.42 -0.91
CA GLN A 68 19.31 17.16 -1.94
C GLN A 68 19.03 15.85 -2.70
N ASN A 69 18.49 14.84 -2.03
CA ASN A 69 18.21 13.53 -2.62
C ASN A 69 16.81 13.42 -3.26
N PHE A 70 15.81 14.20 -2.81
CA PHE A 70 14.44 14.17 -3.33
C PHE A 70 14.29 14.27 -4.86
N PRO A 71 15.08 15.08 -5.61
CA PRO A 71 15.02 15.10 -7.07
C PRO A 71 15.23 13.74 -7.73
N GLN A 72 15.94 12.80 -7.07
CA GLN A 72 16.14 11.45 -7.59
C GLN A 72 14.87 10.59 -7.51
N LEU A 73 14.06 10.72 -6.45
CA LEU A 73 12.72 10.14 -6.41
C LEU A 73 11.85 10.70 -7.54
N ILE A 74 11.88 12.01 -7.78
CA ILE A 74 11.06 12.62 -8.82
C ILE A 74 11.52 12.21 -10.24
N GLU A 75 12.81 12.01 -10.49
CA GLU A 75 13.29 11.45 -11.76
C GLU A 75 12.77 10.01 -11.96
N GLU A 76 12.82 9.16 -10.93
CA GLU A 76 12.24 7.80 -10.99
C GLU A 76 10.73 7.85 -11.29
N LEU A 77 9.97 8.71 -10.61
CA LEU A 77 8.54 8.88 -10.86
C LEU A 77 8.22 9.46 -12.26
N LYS A 78 9.06 10.38 -12.78
CA LYS A 78 8.98 10.88 -14.16
C LYS A 78 9.30 9.80 -15.21
N SER A 79 10.07 8.77 -14.82
CA SER A 79 10.43 7.64 -15.69
C SER A 79 9.35 6.54 -15.79
N ILE A 80 8.33 6.57 -14.93
CA ILE A 80 7.20 5.64 -15.00
C ILE A 80 6.52 5.81 -16.38
N THR A 81 6.24 4.68 -17.03
CA THR A 81 5.53 4.65 -18.33
C THR A 81 4.26 5.51 -18.24
N GLY A 82 4.14 6.53 -19.10
CA GLY A 82 3.02 7.49 -19.07
C GLY A 82 3.30 8.80 -18.33
N GLY A 83 4.53 9.00 -17.83
CA GLY A 83 5.02 10.20 -17.17
C GLY A 83 4.74 10.24 -15.67
N LEU A 84 4.98 11.39 -15.05
CA LEU A 84 4.75 11.59 -13.62
C LEU A 84 3.32 11.15 -13.22
N PRO A 85 3.16 10.29 -12.19
CA PRO A 85 1.84 9.96 -11.64
C PRO A 85 1.07 11.19 -11.15
N ASN A 86 -0.21 11.05 -10.83
CA ASN A 86 -1.01 12.11 -10.22
C ASN A 86 -0.67 12.18 -8.73
N LEU A 87 0.07 13.21 -8.32
CA LEU A 87 0.63 13.33 -6.98
C LEU A 87 -0.20 14.26 -6.10
N HIS A 88 -0.59 13.74 -4.94
CA HIS A 88 -0.80 14.55 -3.74
C HIS A 88 0.41 14.37 -2.84
N LEU A 89 1.10 15.44 -2.47
CA LEU A 89 2.31 15.37 -1.64
C LEU A 89 2.16 16.27 -0.41
N GLY A 90 2.15 15.67 0.77
CA GLY A 90 2.06 16.36 2.05
C GLY A 90 3.31 16.18 2.91
N VAL A 91 3.63 17.19 3.71
CA VAL A 91 4.64 17.12 4.78
C VAL A 91 3.93 17.31 6.12
N ILE A 92 4.20 16.47 7.10
CA ILE A 92 3.80 16.66 8.51
C ILE A 92 5.03 16.52 9.42
N THR A 93 4.91 16.96 10.66
CA THR A 93 5.94 16.78 11.70
C THR A 93 5.41 15.88 12.82
N PRO A 94 6.28 15.31 13.66
CA PRO A 94 5.87 14.50 14.79
C PRO A 94 5.48 15.32 16.04
N ASP A 95 5.69 16.64 16.04
CA ASP A 95 5.32 17.53 17.14
C ASP A 95 3.79 17.59 17.33
N LEU A 96 3.31 16.89 18.35
CA LEU A 96 1.93 16.97 18.85
C LEU A 96 1.84 17.64 20.24
N GLY A 97 2.92 18.29 20.68
CA GLY A 97 3.02 18.92 21.98
C GLY A 97 3.06 17.94 23.17
N ALA A 98 3.07 18.53 24.37
CA ALA A 98 3.16 17.84 25.65
C ALA A 98 1.85 17.91 26.47
N ALA A 99 0.70 18.10 25.81
CA ALA A 99 -0.59 18.32 26.45
C ALA A 99 -0.51 19.43 27.54
N GLN A 100 -1.14 19.25 28.70
CA GLN A 100 -1.18 20.26 29.76
C GLN A 100 0.18 20.62 30.41
N TYR A 101 1.29 19.98 30.02
CA TYR A 101 2.59 20.14 30.69
C TYR A 101 3.52 21.12 29.98
N VAL A 102 4.18 21.96 30.77
CA VAL A 102 5.14 22.96 30.26
C VAL A 102 6.53 22.34 30.19
N ILE A 103 6.81 21.63 29.10
CA ILE A 103 8.14 21.08 28.77
C ILE A 103 8.88 22.08 27.86
N PRO A 104 10.16 22.43 28.12
CA PRO A 104 10.95 23.27 27.22
C PRO A 104 11.04 22.66 25.80
N GLY A 105 10.70 23.45 24.78
CA GLY A 105 10.64 23.01 23.38
C GLY A 105 9.26 22.52 22.93
N CYS A 106 8.40 22.08 23.85
CA CYS A 106 7.06 21.60 23.52
C CYS A 106 5.99 22.69 23.70
N THR A 107 4.95 22.63 22.86
CA THR A 107 3.71 23.39 23.05
C THR A 107 2.59 22.50 23.63
N GLU A 108 1.40 23.05 23.88
CA GLU A 108 0.27 22.26 24.43
C GLU A 108 -0.32 21.27 23.40
N PHE A 109 -0.36 21.65 22.11
CA PHE A 109 -1.04 20.89 21.05
C PHE A 109 -0.13 20.53 19.84
N GLY A 110 1.09 21.07 19.79
CA GLY A 110 2.01 20.89 18.67
C GLY A 110 1.42 21.41 17.36
N GLN A 111 1.54 20.59 16.33
CA GLN A 111 1.08 20.85 14.96
C GLN A 111 -0.10 19.95 14.57
N GLU A 112 -0.61 19.14 15.50
CA GLU A 112 -1.84 18.32 15.40
C GLU A 112 -1.93 17.35 14.21
N GLY A 113 -0.82 17.01 13.54
CA GLY A 113 -0.83 16.25 12.28
C GLY A 113 -1.38 17.05 11.09
N ILE A 114 -1.44 18.38 11.20
CA ILE A 114 -1.82 19.25 10.08
C ILE A 114 -0.66 19.29 9.09
N PHE A 115 -0.95 19.27 7.78
CA PHE A 115 0.10 19.44 6.77
C PHE A 115 0.82 20.78 6.90
N GLN A 116 2.14 20.78 6.72
CA GLN A 116 3.00 21.94 6.86
C GLN A 116 3.42 22.49 5.50
N LYS A 117 3.57 23.81 5.47
CA LYS A 117 4.03 24.59 4.32
C LYS A 117 5.42 25.18 4.61
N GLY A 118 6.34 24.31 5.00
CA GLY A 118 7.65 24.67 5.55
C GLY A 118 7.56 25.29 6.94
N HIS A 119 8.71 25.72 7.46
CA HIS A 119 8.88 26.28 8.80
C HIS A 119 7.95 27.49 9.01
N GLU A 120 7.21 27.52 10.12
CA GLU A 120 6.15 28.51 10.41
C GLU A 120 5.08 28.67 9.29
N ASN A 121 4.97 27.69 8.38
CA ASN A 121 4.14 27.74 7.16
C ASN A 121 4.50 28.92 6.21
N ASN A 122 5.79 29.27 6.13
CA ASN A 122 6.28 30.48 5.48
C ASN A 122 6.48 30.40 3.95
N CYS A 123 6.41 29.22 3.32
CA CYS A 123 6.67 29.08 1.89
C CYS A 123 5.67 29.89 1.04
N ALA A 124 6.03 30.23 -0.21
CA ALA A 124 5.08 30.86 -1.12
C ALA A 124 4.03 29.84 -1.62
N ASN A 125 4.54 28.70 -2.10
CA ASN A 125 3.77 27.55 -2.57
C ASN A 125 3.69 26.43 -1.51
N PRO A 126 2.72 25.50 -1.59
CA PRO A 126 1.49 25.57 -2.42
C PRO A 126 0.60 26.76 -2.02
N SER A 127 -0.07 27.37 -3.00
CA SER A 127 -0.65 28.71 -2.85
C SER A 127 -1.96 28.78 -2.04
N GLN A 128 -2.76 27.72 -2.07
CA GLN A 128 -4.11 27.69 -1.45
C GLN A 128 -4.31 26.55 -0.43
N HIS A 129 -3.52 25.48 -0.55
CA HIS A 129 -3.60 24.27 0.28
C HIS A 129 -2.33 24.15 1.12
N ARG A 130 -2.26 23.12 1.99
CA ARG A 130 -1.03 22.79 2.75
C ARG A 130 -0.30 21.55 2.25
N PHE A 131 -0.85 20.88 1.25
CA PHE A 131 -0.19 19.81 0.49
C PHE A 131 -0.10 20.23 -0.98
N LEU A 132 0.87 19.71 -1.70
CA LEU A 132 1.06 19.94 -3.13
C LEU A 132 0.11 19.03 -3.91
N ILE A 133 -0.46 19.59 -4.98
CA ILE A 133 -1.21 18.85 -6.00
C ILE A 133 -0.47 19.05 -7.30
N ASP A 134 -0.06 17.96 -7.95
CA ASP A 134 0.46 17.92 -9.32
C ASP A 134 -0.18 16.73 -10.04
N ILE A 135 -1.17 16.99 -10.89
CA ILE A 135 -2.01 15.96 -11.53
C ILE A 135 -2.23 16.24 -13.02
N GLU A 136 -2.68 15.24 -13.77
CA GLU A 136 -3.06 15.38 -15.17
C GLU A 136 -4.39 16.13 -15.36
N PRO A 137 -4.50 17.10 -16.31
CA PRO A 137 -5.75 17.77 -16.61
C PRO A 137 -6.81 16.82 -17.18
N ARG A 138 -8.09 17.07 -16.88
CA ARG A 138 -9.21 16.21 -17.29
C ARG A 138 -10.02 16.82 -18.44
N GLY A 139 -10.38 15.97 -19.41
CA GLY A 139 -11.23 16.35 -20.55
C GLY A 139 -10.49 16.89 -21.78
N CYS A 140 -9.15 16.81 -21.79
CA CYS A 140 -8.31 17.17 -22.94
C CYS A 140 -7.50 15.96 -23.48
N THR A 141 -6.87 16.15 -24.63
CA THR A 141 -5.99 15.21 -25.31
C THR A 141 -4.52 15.55 -25.02
N ILE A 142 -3.70 14.53 -24.71
CA ILE A 142 -2.26 14.66 -24.44
C ILE A 142 -1.49 13.58 -25.20
N ASP A 143 -0.67 14.00 -26.16
CA ASP A 143 0.14 13.10 -26.99
C ASP A 143 1.42 12.76 -26.21
N LYS A 144 1.46 11.62 -25.50
CA LYS A 144 2.60 11.17 -24.66
C LYS A 144 3.59 10.21 -25.35
N VAL A 145 4.71 10.71 -25.85
CA VAL A 145 5.82 9.89 -26.40
C VAL A 145 6.83 9.48 -25.33
N SER A 146 7.07 8.18 -25.19
CA SER A 146 8.19 7.66 -24.40
C SER A 146 9.49 7.60 -25.22
N ILE A 147 10.52 8.35 -24.80
CA ILE A 147 11.86 8.40 -25.41
C ILE A 147 12.86 7.79 -24.43
N GLY A 148 13.20 6.51 -24.63
CA GLY A 148 13.94 5.74 -23.63
C GLY A 148 13.07 5.49 -22.40
N SER A 149 13.57 5.84 -21.21
CA SER A 149 12.82 5.77 -19.95
C SER A 149 11.97 7.02 -19.66
N ARG A 150 12.12 8.13 -20.38
CA ARG A 150 11.39 9.37 -20.10
C ARG A 150 10.15 9.52 -20.96
N THR A 151 9.04 9.97 -20.38
CA THR A 151 7.84 10.37 -21.13
C THR A 151 7.89 11.86 -21.44
N SER A 152 7.60 12.22 -22.69
CA SER A 152 7.50 13.59 -23.22
C SER A 152 6.16 13.81 -23.89
N CYS A 153 5.64 15.04 -23.89
CA CYS A 153 4.38 15.35 -24.52
C CYS A 153 4.55 16.37 -25.65
N PRO A 154 4.85 15.95 -26.91
CA PRO A 154 5.03 16.86 -28.04
C PRO A 154 3.82 17.73 -28.39
N ALA A 155 2.59 17.33 -28.02
CA ALA A 155 1.38 18.12 -28.24
C ALA A 155 0.30 17.81 -27.19
N HIS A 156 -0.58 18.79 -26.97
CA HIS A 156 -1.81 18.67 -26.19
C HIS A 156 -2.80 19.77 -26.59
N ASP A 157 -4.10 19.57 -26.34
CA ASP A 157 -5.13 20.62 -26.47
C ASP A 157 -5.60 21.20 -25.12
N CYS A 158 -5.00 20.73 -24.01
CA CYS A 158 -5.31 21.19 -22.66
C CYS A 158 -5.15 22.71 -22.49
N THR A 159 -6.25 23.37 -22.13
CA THR A 159 -6.32 24.75 -21.61
C THR A 159 -6.78 24.76 -20.14
N GLN A 160 -6.73 25.92 -19.47
CA GLN A 160 -7.08 26.08 -18.05
C GLN A 160 -8.42 25.44 -17.63
N ILE A 161 -9.42 25.39 -18.51
CA ILE A 161 -10.73 24.78 -18.20
C ILE A 161 -10.65 23.29 -17.78
N HIS A 162 -9.58 22.59 -18.15
CA HIS A 162 -9.31 21.20 -17.79
C HIS A 162 -8.60 21.05 -16.43
N CYS A 163 -8.26 22.18 -15.80
CA CYS A 163 -7.76 22.31 -14.42
C CYS A 163 -8.73 23.03 -13.49
N ASP A 164 -9.79 23.64 -14.02
CA ASP A 164 -10.84 24.23 -13.20
C ASP A 164 -11.62 23.12 -12.46
N HIS A 165 -12.14 23.41 -11.27
CA HIS A 165 -12.81 22.46 -10.37
C HIS A 165 -13.88 21.59 -11.05
N ASP A 166 -14.67 22.15 -11.98
CA ASP A 166 -15.68 21.43 -12.75
C ASP A 166 -15.11 20.27 -13.61
N ALA A 167 -13.84 20.32 -14.01
CA ALA A 167 -13.17 19.22 -14.74
C ALA A 167 -12.95 17.98 -13.86
N PHE A 168 -12.99 18.13 -12.54
CA PHE A 168 -12.79 17.08 -11.55
C PHE A 168 -14.08 16.66 -10.85
N SER A 169 -15.24 16.95 -11.42
CA SER A 169 -16.52 16.45 -10.90
C SER A 169 -16.64 14.92 -10.99
N ASP A 170 -17.29 14.31 -9.99
CA ASP A 170 -17.69 12.91 -9.99
C ASP A 170 -19.00 12.62 -10.75
N GLY A 171 -19.67 13.66 -11.27
CA GLY A 171 -20.97 13.57 -11.92
C GLY A 171 -22.17 13.33 -10.98
N GLN A 172 -21.94 13.20 -9.68
CA GLN A 172 -22.93 13.06 -8.61
C GLN A 172 -23.02 14.32 -7.72
N GLY A 173 -22.14 15.30 -7.92
CA GLY A 173 -22.10 16.57 -7.22
C GLY A 173 -20.94 16.71 -6.23
N GLY A 174 -20.09 15.69 -6.13
CA GLY A 174 -18.78 15.76 -5.52
C GLY A 174 -17.69 16.10 -6.55
N PHE A 175 -16.49 16.32 -6.04
CA PHE A 175 -15.31 16.71 -6.81
C PHE A 175 -14.10 15.99 -6.22
N PHE A 176 -13.22 15.48 -7.09
CA PHE A 176 -12.02 14.75 -6.68
C PHE A 176 -10.88 15.69 -6.24
N GLU A 177 -10.92 16.94 -6.71
CA GLU A 177 -9.86 17.93 -6.56
C GLU A 177 -10.44 19.27 -6.13
N PRO A 178 -9.70 20.09 -5.36
CA PRO A 178 -10.18 21.38 -4.87
C PRO A 178 -10.10 22.49 -5.93
N ASP A 179 -10.74 23.62 -5.62
CA ASP A 179 -10.63 24.86 -6.39
C ASP A 179 -9.18 25.35 -6.54
N GLY A 180 -8.94 26.12 -7.61
CA GLY A 180 -7.75 26.96 -7.72
C GLY A 180 -6.49 26.29 -8.26
N LEU A 181 -6.59 25.11 -8.89
CA LEU A 181 -5.49 24.54 -9.67
C LEU A 181 -5.25 25.37 -10.94
N THR A 182 -3.98 25.58 -11.29
CA THR A 182 -3.55 26.26 -12.51
C THR A 182 -2.95 25.27 -13.49
N LEU A 183 -3.20 25.48 -14.79
CA LEU A 183 -2.52 24.74 -15.84
C LEU A 183 -1.06 25.21 -15.97
N ALA A 184 -0.14 24.29 -15.73
CA ALA A 184 1.27 24.41 -16.05
C ALA A 184 1.68 23.39 -17.13
N VAL A 185 2.88 23.54 -17.67
CA VAL A 185 3.52 22.53 -18.54
C VAL A 185 4.88 22.20 -17.94
N ASP A 186 5.22 20.91 -17.82
CA ASP A 186 6.50 20.46 -17.28
C ASP A 186 7.65 20.52 -18.32
N ASP A 187 8.87 20.23 -17.87
CA ASP A 187 10.07 20.25 -18.72
C ASP A 187 10.03 19.23 -19.88
N ASN A 188 9.14 18.23 -19.79
CA ASN A 188 8.92 17.22 -20.81
C ASN A 188 7.81 17.62 -21.80
N GLY A 189 7.20 18.80 -21.64
CA GLY A 189 6.09 19.31 -22.45
C GLY A 189 4.70 18.84 -21.98
N CYS A 190 4.61 18.13 -20.87
CA CYS A 190 3.37 17.54 -20.39
C CYS A 190 2.53 18.54 -19.58
N PRO A 191 1.25 18.75 -19.93
CA PRO A 191 0.39 19.67 -19.20
C PRO A 191 -0.04 19.06 -17.86
N ARG A 192 -0.04 19.87 -16.81
CA ARG A 192 -0.32 19.47 -15.41
C ARG A 192 -1.17 20.53 -14.71
N CYS A 193 -2.11 20.11 -13.88
CA CYS A 193 -2.86 20.97 -12.98
C CYS A 193 -2.14 21.02 -11.63
N ARG A 194 -1.80 22.22 -11.18
CA ARG A 194 -0.98 22.44 -9.98
C ARG A 194 -1.59 23.46 -9.04
N ASN A 195 -1.39 23.29 -7.73
CA ASN A 195 -1.72 24.34 -6.75
C ASN A 195 -0.53 25.28 -6.42
N TYR A 196 0.52 25.23 -7.25
CA TYR A 196 1.73 26.04 -7.17
C TYR A 196 2.14 26.56 -8.55
N ALA A 197 2.86 27.68 -8.58
CA ALA A 197 3.31 28.36 -9.80
C ALA A 197 4.72 28.95 -9.63
N ASP A 198 5.38 29.23 -10.76
CA ASP A 198 6.72 29.82 -10.87
C ASP A 198 7.88 29.02 -10.23
N GLU A 199 7.61 27.82 -9.71
CA GLU A 199 8.56 26.88 -9.11
C GLU A 199 8.29 25.44 -9.61
N THR A 200 9.34 24.61 -9.70
CA THR A 200 9.25 23.17 -9.97
C THR A 200 8.74 22.38 -8.75
N LEU A 201 8.31 21.12 -8.95
CA LEU A 201 7.90 20.24 -7.84
C LEU A 201 9.03 20.08 -6.82
N GLU A 202 10.26 19.93 -7.32
CA GLU A 202 11.48 19.79 -6.55
C GLU A 202 11.81 21.06 -5.74
N GLU A 203 11.64 22.25 -6.30
CA GLU A 203 11.84 23.52 -5.59
C GLU A 203 10.77 23.77 -4.52
N VAL A 204 9.49 23.51 -4.81
CA VAL A 204 8.42 23.63 -3.79
C VAL A 204 8.64 22.63 -2.66
N PHE A 205 9.00 21.38 -2.97
CA PHE A 205 9.36 20.39 -1.95
C PHE A 205 10.53 20.84 -1.09
N ALA A 206 11.59 21.40 -1.70
CA ALA A 206 12.76 21.90 -0.98
C ALA A 206 12.44 23.07 -0.02
N CYS A 207 11.32 23.76 -0.22
CA CYS A 207 10.77 24.69 0.78
C CYS A 207 9.90 23.97 1.82
N VAL A 208 8.90 23.18 1.41
CA VAL A 208 7.92 22.62 2.37
C VAL A 208 8.51 21.55 3.30
N ALA A 209 9.59 20.87 2.89
CA ALA A 209 10.32 19.91 3.70
C ALA A 209 11.32 20.54 4.68
N ASP A 210 11.59 21.85 4.58
CA ASP A 210 12.33 22.62 5.59
C ASP A 210 11.33 23.04 6.68
N VAL A 211 11.06 22.13 7.62
CA VAL A 211 10.09 22.34 8.71
C VAL A 211 10.73 23.00 9.95
N GLY A 212 12.06 23.07 9.98
CA GLY A 212 12.86 23.59 11.09
C GLY A 212 13.17 22.52 12.15
N SER A 213 13.82 22.96 13.23
CA SER A 213 14.47 22.11 14.24
C SER A 213 14.17 22.54 15.68
N SER A 214 12.98 23.11 15.90
CA SER A 214 12.54 23.62 17.21
C SER A 214 11.28 22.92 17.72
N GLY A 215 11.11 21.65 17.36
CA GLY A 215 10.00 20.79 17.77
C GLY A 215 10.07 20.30 19.21
N CYS A 216 9.07 19.51 19.58
CA CYS A 216 9.01 18.85 20.87
C CYS A 216 9.78 17.54 20.83
N GLY A 217 10.90 17.43 21.57
CA GLY A 217 11.71 16.19 21.68
C GLY A 217 11.04 14.98 22.36
N PHE A 218 9.71 14.93 22.32
CA PHE A 218 8.88 13.74 22.47
C PHE A 218 8.13 13.55 21.15
N GLU A 219 8.87 13.16 20.12
CA GLU A 219 8.39 13.12 18.73
C GLU A 219 7.38 11.96 18.53
N GLN A 220 6.21 12.24 17.93
CA GLN A 220 5.06 11.31 17.87
C GLN A 220 4.66 10.97 16.42
N PRO A 221 5.56 10.38 15.61
CA PRO A 221 5.37 10.25 14.16
C PRO A 221 4.17 9.39 13.77
N LEU A 222 3.85 8.33 14.52
CA LEU A 222 2.71 7.46 14.19
C LEU A 222 1.36 8.12 14.51
N GLU A 223 1.23 8.80 15.65
CA GLU A 223 0.02 9.56 15.99
C GLU A 223 -0.13 10.81 15.12
N ALA A 224 0.96 11.45 14.72
CA ALA A 224 0.93 12.57 13.78
C ALA A 224 0.37 12.14 12.43
N LEU A 225 0.84 11.00 11.91
CA LEU A 225 0.31 10.37 10.69
C LEU A 225 -1.16 9.92 10.86
N HIS A 226 -1.51 9.31 11.99
CA HIS A 226 -2.90 8.95 12.30
C HIS A 226 -3.80 10.18 12.25
N ARG A 227 -3.42 11.27 12.94
CA ARG A 227 -4.16 12.53 12.91
C ARG A 227 -4.20 13.09 11.49
N ALA A 228 -3.11 13.08 10.75
CA ALA A 228 -3.06 13.63 9.39
C ALA A 228 -4.08 12.98 8.45
N LEU A 229 -4.24 11.66 8.55
CA LEU A 229 -5.16 10.85 7.73
C LEU A 229 -6.60 10.79 8.25
N THR A 230 -6.84 11.11 9.53
CA THR A 230 -8.18 11.12 10.16
C THR A 230 -8.74 12.53 10.41
N SER A 231 -7.93 13.57 10.17
CA SER A 231 -8.27 14.96 10.48
C SER A 231 -9.43 15.49 9.63
N THR A 232 -10.39 16.13 10.30
CA THR A 232 -11.42 16.95 9.65
C THR A 232 -10.96 18.41 9.45
N SER A 233 -9.66 18.71 9.60
CA SER A 233 -9.10 20.03 9.35
C SER A 233 -9.22 20.41 7.87
N PRO A 234 -9.63 21.66 7.54
CA PRO A 234 -9.66 22.12 6.15
C PRO A 234 -8.28 22.16 5.49
N HIS A 235 -7.19 21.99 6.25
CA HIS A 235 -5.83 21.91 5.73
C HIS A 235 -5.42 20.50 5.29
N ASN A 236 -6.14 19.47 5.70
CA ASN A 236 -5.90 18.07 5.35
C ASN A 236 -7.00 17.50 4.44
N LEU A 237 -8.17 18.14 4.42
CA LEU A 237 -9.29 17.78 3.56
C LEU A 237 -8.87 17.75 2.08
N GLY A 238 -9.25 16.69 1.37
CA GLY A 238 -8.90 16.48 -0.05
C GLY A 238 -7.54 15.83 -0.30
N PHE A 239 -6.68 15.63 0.72
CA PHE A 239 -5.39 14.97 0.52
C PHE A 239 -5.55 13.49 0.15
N LEU A 240 -6.25 12.71 0.98
CA LEU A 240 -6.32 11.25 0.81
C LEU A 240 -7.39 10.87 -0.22
N ARG A 241 -6.98 10.43 -1.40
CA ARG A 241 -7.87 9.97 -2.48
C ARG A 241 -8.11 8.48 -2.32
N SER A 242 -9.36 8.02 -2.26
CA SER A 242 -9.69 6.62 -1.94
C SER A 242 -8.94 5.60 -2.80
N ASP A 243 -8.91 5.77 -4.11
CA ASP A 243 -8.31 4.82 -5.07
C ASP A 243 -6.82 5.09 -5.42
N ALA A 244 -6.12 5.94 -4.66
CA ALA A 244 -4.67 6.13 -4.83
C ALA A 244 -3.82 5.09 -4.07
N TYR A 245 -2.56 4.92 -4.46
CA TYR A 245 -1.52 4.36 -3.57
C TYR A 245 -1.22 5.36 -2.44
N LEU A 246 -0.96 4.88 -1.23
CA LEU A 246 -0.48 5.70 -0.10
C LEU A 246 0.97 5.33 0.20
N ALA A 247 1.89 6.26 -0.04
CA ALA A 247 3.29 6.14 0.32
C ALA A 247 3.60 7.03 1.54
N VAL A 248 4.23 6.46 2.56
CA VAL A 248 4.62 7.17 3.79
C VAL A 248 6.12 7.04 4.00
N VAL A 249 6.78 8.19 4.17
CA VAL A 249 8.22 8.31 4.39
C VAL A 249 8.47 8.97 5.73
N PHE A 250 9.05 8.24 6.67
CA PHE A 250 9.49 8.80 7.95
C PHE A 250 10.97 9.18 7.88
N ILE A 251 11.33 10.36 8.38
CA ILE A 251 12.69 10.91 8.42
C ILE A 251 12.93 11.44 9.85
N THR A 252 13.64 10.67 10.70
CA THR A 252 13.77 10.95 12.15
C THR A 252 15.06 10.36 12.73
N ASP A 253 15.66 11.02 13.72
CA ASP A 253 16.76 10.46 14.52
C ASP A 253 16.30 9.77 15.82
N GLU A 254 14.99 9.69 16.06
CA GLU A 254 14.36 9.17 17.28
C GLU A 254 13.36 8.03 16.99
N ASP A 255 12.81 7.37 18.03
CA ASP A 255 11.75 6.36 17.89
C ASP A 255 10.37 6.96 18.22
N ASP A 256 9.30 6.27 17.79
CA ASP A 256 7.94 6.71 18.03
C ASP A 256 7.59 6.88 19.52
N CYS A 257 7.31 8.12 19.93
CA CYS A 257 6.80 8.45 21.26
C CYS A 257 5.29 8.76 21.28
N SER A 258 4.47 8.13 20.43
CA SER A 258 3.03 8.43 20.33
C SER A 258 2.24 8.15 21.63
N VAL A 259 2.05 9.18 22.46
CA VAL A 259 1.55 9.06 23.84
C VAL A 259 0.02 8.91 23.88
N GLU A 260 -0.45 7.86 24.56
CA GLU A 260 -1.85 7.70 24.97
C GLU A 260 -2.09 8.35 26.34
N ASN A 261 -1.22 8.08 27.32
CA ASN A 261 -1.35 8.56 28.69
C ASN A 261 -0.45 9.79 28.92
N THR A 262 -1.04 10.99 28.85
CA THR A 262 -0.30 12.26 28.89
C THR A 262 0.45 12.51 30.20
N GLU A 263 0.19 11.76 31.29
CA GLU A 263 1.06 11.80 32.47
C GLU A 263 2.53 11.46 32.16
N LEU A 264 2.84 10.82 31.02
CA LEU A 264 4.23 10.64 30.57
C LEU A 264 5.00 11.97 30.46
N PHE A 265 4.29 13.06 30.16
CA PHE A 265 4.82 14.42 30.07
C PHE A 265 4.91 15.15 31.43
N ASN A 266 4.60 14.49 32.55
CA ASN A 266 4.65 15.11 33.86
C ASN A 266 6.12 15.41 34.27
N PRO A 267 6.52 16.70 34.40
CA PRO A 267 7.91 17.09 34.63
C PRO A 267 8.40 16.76 36.05
N ASP A 268 7.50 16.42 36.97
CA ASP A 268 7.87 15.96 38.30
C ASP A 268 8.41 14.53 38.23
N GLY A 269 9.72 14.36 38.44
CA GLY A 269 10.32 13.04 38.53
C GLY A 269 11.85 13.05 38.68
N ASP A 270 12.34 12.13 39.50
CA ASP A 270 13.73 11.69 39.55
C ASP A 270 13.85 10.21 39.16
N VAL A 271 15.06 9.67 39.12
CA VAL A 271 15.33 8.26 38.79
C VAL A 271 14.57 7.24 39.66
N ALA A 272 14.15 7.61 40.88
CA ALA A 272 13.38 6.76 41.80
C ALA A 272 11.86 6.95 41.71
N SER A 273 11.40 7.97 40.98
CA SER A 273 9.98 8.32 40.81
C SER A 273 9.29 7.36 39.84
N PRO A 274 7.95 7.19 39.87
CA PRO A 274 7.25 6.20 39.03
C PRO A 274 7.55 6.32 37.53
N LEU A 275 7.64 7.56 37.01
CA LEU A 275 7.94 7.86 35.61
C LEU A 275 9.44 8.06 35.31
N GLY A 276 10.31 7.97 36.32
CA GLY A 276 11.73 8.30 36.16
C GLY A 276 11.99 9.80 35.92
N PRO A 277 13.19 10.17 35.45
CA PRO A 277 13.50 11.55 35.10
C PRO A 277 12.74 12.00 33.85
N MET A 278 12.60 13.30 33.65
CA MET A 278 11.98 13.88 32.45
C MET A 278 12.96 13.89 31.28
N ASN A 279 12.98 12.80 30.50
CA ASN A 279 13.71 12.66 29.23
C ASN A 279 13.03 11.64 28.31
N SER A 280 13.51 11.52 27.06
CA SER A 280 12.97 10.64 26.02
C SER A 280 13.07 9.15 26.35
N PHE A 281 13.89 8.72 27.32
CA PHE A 281 13.90 7.33 27.81
C PHE A 281 12.52 6.87 28.32
N ARG A 282 11.65 7.79 28.75
CA ARG A 282 10.24 7.47 29.07
C ARG A 282 9.50 6.84 27.89
N CYS A 283 9.75 7.30 26.66
CA CYS A 283 9.16 6.74 25.44
C CYS A 283 9.55 5.27 25.28
N THR A 284 10.83 4.96 25.46
CA THR A 284 11.37 3.60 25.44
C THR A 284 10.79 2.75 26.57
N GLU A 285 10.86 3.21 27.82
CA GLU A 285 10.45 2.43 28.99
C GLU A 285 8.96 2.04 28.98
N PHE A 286 8.09 2.97 28.58
CA PHE A 286 6.63 2.79 28.58
C PHE A 286 6.04 2.45 27.20
N GLY A 287 6.86 2.43 26.14
CA GLY A 287 6.48 2.13 24.76
C GLY A 287 7.08 0.84 24.19
N ILE A 288 8.14 0.30 24.80
CA ILE A 288 8.88 -0.89 24.37
C ILE A 288 8.99 -1.89 25.53
N THR A 289 8.98 -3.18 25.18
CA THR A 289 9.30 -4.31 26.07
C THR A 289 10.39 -5.18 25.45
N CYS A 290 11.18 -5.88 26.27
CA CYS A 290 12.36 -6.65 25.86
C CYS A 290 12.47 -7.96 26.66
N ASP A 291 13.52 -8.77 26.43
CA ASP A 291 13.83 -9.99 27.21
C ASP A 291 14.00 -9.75 28.74
N ALA A 292 14.20 -8.49 29.17
CA ALA A 292 14.43 -8.11 30.56
C ALA A 292 13.73 -6.78 30.91
N GLU A 293 13.27 -6.69 32.15
CA GLU A 293 12.70 -5.47 32.76
C GLU A 293 13.70 -4.30 32.74
N TRP A 294 13.20 -3.11 32.41
CA TRP A 294 13.99 -1.88 32.39
C TRP A 294 14.61 -1.58 33.76
N ASN A 295 15.93 -1.36 33.80
CA ASN A 295 16.65 -0.95 34.99
C ASN A 295 17.27 0.44 34.82
N ARG A 296 16.67 1.44 35.47
CA ARG A 296 17.17 2.83 35.51
C ARG A 296 18.47 2.99 36.31
N PHE A 297 18.77 2.09 37.25
CA PHE A 297 19.96 2.15 38.10
C PHE A 297 21.03 1.18 37.60
N MET A 298 21.91 1.64 36.72
CA MET A 298 22.95 0.82 36.08
C MET A 298 24.30 0.96 36.81
N PRO A 299 24.75 -0.01 37.65
CA PRO A 299 25.98 0.14 38.44
C PRO A 299 27.25 0.16 37.58
N THR A 300 27.16 -0.39 36.37
CA THR A 300 28.18 -0.41 35.32
C THR A 300 28.14 0.83 34.41
N GLY A 301 27.15 1.72 34.60
CA GLY A 301 26.90 2.88 33.72
C GLY A 301 26.26 2.54 32.37
N LEU A 302 25.97 1.27 32.10
CA LEU A 302 25.20 0.81 30.94
C LEU A 302 24.50 -0.53 31.20
N ALA A 303 23.44 -0.79 30.43
CA ALA A 303 22.74 -2.07 30.30
C ALA A 303 22.29 -2.29 28.85
N THR A 304 22.36 -3.52 28.36
CA THR A 304 21.93 -3.90 27.01
C THR A 304 20.74 -4.87 27.09
N TYR A 305 19.76 -4.65 26.23
CA TYR A 305 18.50 -5.36 26.13
C TYR A 305 18.34 -5.90 24.70
N THR A 306 17.69 -7.05 24.56
CA THR A 306 17.51 -7.80 23.30
C THR A 306 16.06 -8.22 23.13
N ASN A 307 15.71 -8.60 21.89
CA ASN A 307 14.34 -8.94 21.46
C ASN A 307 13.33 -7.85 21.86
N CYS A 308 13.75 -6.59 21.76
CA CYS A 308 12.91 -5.46 22.07
C CYS A 308 11.89 -5.21 20.97
N VAL A 309 10.63 -5.05 21.36
CA VAL A 309 9.46 -4.85 20.50
C VAL A 309 8.52 -3.81 21.11
N SER A 310 7.60 -3.29 20.31
CA SER A 310 6.51 -2.42 20.76
C SER A 310 5.73 -3.06 21.90
N ARG A 311 5.49 -2.28 22.97
CA ARG A 311 4.76 -2.78 24.14
C ARG A 311 3.29 -3.06 23.75
N PRO A 312 2.79 -4.29 23.98
CA PRO A 312 1.50 -4.73 23.43
C PRO A 312 0.30 -4.08 24.12
N ASP A 313 -0.87 -4.18 23.49
CA ASP A 313 -2.10 -3.73 24.13
C ASP A 313 -2.44 -4.55 25.39
N GLY A 314 -3.11 -3.91 26.35
CA GLY A 314 -3.44 -4.49 27.65
C GLY A 314 -2.28 -4.57 28.65
N ASP A 315 -1.05 -4.22 28.28
CA ASP A 315 0.07 -4.13 29.22
C ASP A 315 -0.16 -2.98 30.24
N PRO A 316 -0.12 -3.23 31.56
CA PRO A 316 -0.45 -2.24 32.59
C PRO A 316 0.61 -1.14 32.77
N GLN A 317 1.79 -1.26 32.16
CA GLN A 317 2.83 -0.22 32.13
C GLN A 317 2.76 0.62 30.84
N ARG A 318 1.94 0.26 29.85
CA ARG A 318 1.91 0.95 28.56
C ARG A 318 1.39 2.39 28.73
N MET A 319 2.12 3.36 28.16
CA MET A 319 1.71 4.77 28.12
C MET A 319 1.64 5.34 26.70
N LEU A 320 2.21 4.65 25.71
CA LEU A 320 2.08 4.97 24.28
C LEU A 320 0.96 4.15 23.66
N TYR A 321 0.34 4.63 22.58
CA TYR A 321 -0.65 3.83 21.86
C TYR A 321 -0.05 2.50 21.33
N PRO A 322 -0.84 1.42 21.29
CA PRO A 322 -0.39 0.14 20.73
C PRO A 322 -0.23 0.25 19.21
N LEU A 323 0.76 -0.47 18.65
CA LEU A 323 1.10 -0.38 17.22
C LEU A 323 -0.08 -0.72 16.29
N GLU A 324 -0.92 -1.66 16.73
CA GLU A 324 -2.14 -2.12 16.05
C GLU A 324 -3.10 -0.97 15.70
N ARG A 325 -3.12 0.12 16.49
CA ARG A 325 -3.89 1.35 16.18
C ARG A 325 -3.54 1.90 14.80
N TYR A 326 -2.26 1.87 14.44
CA TYR A 326 -1.73 2.49 13.24
C TYR A 326 -1.83 1.56 12.03
N THR A 327 -1.50 0.28 12.20
CA THR A 327 -1.61 -0.73 11.13
C THR A 327 -3.07 -1.01 10.76
N SER A 328 -3.98 -1.03 11.75
CA SER A 328 -5.43 -1.11 11.53
C SER A 328 -5.96 0.11 10.79
N LEU A 329 -5.53 1.33 11.14
CA LEU A 329 -5.93 2.53 10.42
C LEU A 329 -5.57 2.42 8.93
N MET A 330 -4.32 2.08 8.60
CA MET A 330 -3.90 1.93 7.20
C MET A 330 -4.77 0.91 6.45
N SER A 331 -5.05 -0.23 7.07
CA SER A 331 -5.89 -1.30 6.51
C SER A 331 -7.37 -0.91 6.34
N THR A 332 -7.88 0.04 7.12
CA THR A 332 -9.24 0.60 6.92
C THR A 332 -9.29 1.69 5.84
N LEU A 333 -8.20 2.42 5.63
CA LEU A 333 -8.11 3.49 4.63
C LEU A 333 -7.80 2.94 3.23
N LYS A 334 -7.04 1.85 3.15
CA LYS A 334 -6.46 1.29 1.93
C LYS A 334 -6.42 -0.23 2.00
N ASN A 335 -6.51 -0.87 0.83
CA ASN A 335 -6.04 -2.26 0.73
C ASN A 335 -4.53 -2.29 1.08
N PRO A 336 -4.04 -3.26 1.87
CA PRO A 336 -2.62 -3.35 2.22
C PRO A 336 -1.66 -3.28 1.03
N SER A 337 -2.02 -3.86 -0.13
CA SER A 337 -1.18 -3.79 -1.34
C SER A 337 -1.01 -2.38 -1.93
N LYS A 338 -1.87 -1.43 -1.52
CA LYS A 338 -1.80 -0.01 -1.88
C LYS A 338 -1.04 0.85 -0.86
N VAL A 339 -0.56 0.28 0.25
CA VAL A 339 0.24 1.00 1.26
C VAL A 339 1.72 0.69 1.07
N ILE A 340 2.55 1.72 1.12
CA ILE A 340 4.00 1.62 1.05
C ILE A 340 4.57 2.46 2.19
N ALA A 341 5.28 1.84 3.13
CA ALA A 341 5.91 2.53 4.25
C ALA A 341 7.44 2.39 4.16
N THR A 342 8.17 3.47 4.45
CA THR A 342 9.63 3.47 4.53
C THR A 342 10.11 4.42 5.62
N ALA A 343 11.21 4.07 6.30
CA ALA A 343 11.85 4.92 7.30
C ALA A 343 13.33 5.15 6.95
N VAL A 344 13.75 6.41 7.09
CA VAL A 344 15.14 6.81 7.28
C VAL A 344 15.27 7.12 8.77
N ALA A 345 15.87 6.18 9.52
CA ALA A 345 15.84 6.18 10.99
C ALA A 345 17.08 5.47 11.59
N GLY A 346 17.22 5.48 12.92
CA GLY A 346 18.27 4.71 13.60
C GLY A 346 17.97 3.21 13.58
N LEU A 347 18.67 2.46 12.73
CA LEU A 347 18.41 1.03 12.51
C LEU A 347 18.80 0.15 13.70
N THR A 348 17.89 -0.75 14.10
CA THR A 348 18.11 -1.75 15.16
C THR A 348 17.59 -3.13 14.74
N ASP A 349 18.18 -4.18 15.29
CA ASP A 349 17.76 -5.59 15.17
C ASP A 349 16.91 -6.07 16.37
N GLY A 350 16.36 -5.14 17.15
CA GLY A 350 15.72 -5.40 18.44
C GLY A 350 16.71 -5.35 19.63
N THR A 351 17.96 -4.92 19.39
CA THR A 351 18.93 -4.63 20.44
C THR A 351 18.94 -3.14 20.81
N LEU A 352 18.91 -2.85 22.12
CA LEU A 352 19.02 -1.50 22.67
C LEU A 352 20.08 -1.49 23.77
N THR A 353 20.88 -0.42 23.84
CA THR A 353 21.73 -0.15 25.00
C THR A 353 21.27 1.13 25.66
N VAL A 354 21.09 1.09 26.97
CA VAL A 354 20.78 2.23 27.82
C VAL A 354 22.06 2.57 28.58
N VAL A 355 22.38 3.85 28.69
CA VAL A 355 23.57 4.38 29.38
C VAL A 355 23.15 5.33 30.51
N SER A 356 24.01 5.52 31.50
CA SER A 356 23.83 6.56 32.51
C SER A 356 24.42 7.88 32.04
N ASP A 357 23.60 8.94 32.02
CA ASP A 357 24.04 10.32 31.77
C ASP A 357 24.96 10.84 32.90
N THR A 358 25.44 12.08 32.77
CA THR A 358 26.29 12.72 33.79
C THR A 358 25.62 12.95 35.16
N MET A 359 24.29 12.82 35.23
CA MET A 359 23.45 12.94 36.42
C MET A 359 22.94 11.58 36.95
N GLN A 360 23.36 10.46 36.33
CA GLN A 360 22.93 9.08 36.59
C GLN A 360 21.48 8.75 36.17
N ASN A 361 20.90 9.52 35.25
CA ASN A 361 19.64 9.19 34.59
C ASN A 361 19.88 8.16 33.46
N PRO A 362 18.94 7.26 33.17
CA PRO A 362 18.97 6.44 31.97
C PRO A 362 18.74 7.29 30.71
N GLU A 363 19.52 7.01 29.67
CA GLU A 363 19.43 7.59 28.33
C GLU A 363 19.65 6.46 27.31
N VAL A 364 18.94 6.47 26.19
CA VAL A 364 19.15 5.46 25.14
C VAL A 364 20.42 5.80 24.37
N GLN A 365 21.31 4.83 24.21
CA GLN A 365 22.50 5.00 23.40
C GLN A 365 22.15 4.93 21.91
N ASN A 366 22.57 5.95 21.16
CA ASN A 366 22.44 5.99 19.71
C ASN A 366 23.11 4.77 19.05
N VAL A 367 22.39 4.13 18.12
CA VAL A 367 22.88 3.00 17.32
C VAL A 367 23.88 3.43 16.25
N CYS A 368 23.79 4.69 15.81
CA CYS A 368 24.71 5.29 14.85
C CYS A 368 25.09 6.72 15.25
N SER A 369 26.26 7.18 14.81
CA SER A 369 26.70 8.57 14.93
C SER A 369 27.82 8.90 13.95
N THR A 370 27.63 9.95 13.16
CA THR A 370 28.52 10.37 12.07
C THR A 370 28.44 11.89 11.89
N ASN A 371 29.54 12.62 12.06
CA ASN A 371 29.62 14.06 11.71
C ASN A 371 28.48 14.98 12.24
N ASN A 372 28.07 14.82 13.50
CA ASN A 372 26.91 15.46 14.16
C ASN A 372 25.52 14.87 13.84
N GLN A 373 25.44 13.90 12.94
CA GLN A 373 24.27 13.04 12.79
C GLN A 373 24.27 11.99 13.90
N PHE A 374 23.08 11.61 14.35
CA PHE A 374 22.84 10.59 15.36
C PHE A 374 21.60 9.79 14.97
N GLY A 375 21.39 8.65 15.61
CA GLY A 375 20.13 7.92 15.49
C GLY A 375 19.93 7.02 16.71
N ALA A 376 18.85 7.23 17.43
CA ALA A 376 18.36 6.32 18.46
C ALA A 376 17.72 5.07 17.80
N PRO A 377 17.73 3.91 18.46
CA PRO A 377 17.13 2.68 17.93
C PRO A 377 15.61 2.83 17.75
N ALA A 378 15.16 2.91 16.49
CA ALA A 378 13.78 3.17 16.10
C ALA A 378 12.89 1.90 16.13
N VAL A 379 12.80 1.23 17.29
CA VAL A 379 12.12 -0.08 17.45
C VAL A 379 10.67 -0.04 16.95
N ARG A 380 9.85 0.86 17.51
CA ARG A 380 8.41 0.91 17.22
C ARG A 380 8.16 1.33 15.79
N LEU A 381 8.97 2.26 15.28
CA LEU A 381 8.85 2.72 13.90
C LEU A 381 9.25 1.63 12.89
N LEU A 382 10.33 0.89 13.13
CA LEU A 382 10.75 -0.20 12.22
C LEU A 382 9.77 -1.37 12.28
N GLU A 383 9.17 -1.68 13.44
CA GLU A 383 8.08 -2.66 13.56
C GLU A 383 6.83 -2.20 12.78
N PHE A 384 6.53 -0.90 12.74
CA PHE A 384 5.49 -0.35 11.86
C PHE A 384 5.83 -0.59 10.39
N ILE A 385 7.05 -0.29 9.94
CA ILE A 385 7.48 -0.52 8.56
C ILE A 385 7.37 -2.00 8.19
N ASP A 386 7.89 -2.89 9.04
CA ASP A 386 7.94 -4.34 8.80
C ASP A 386 6.53 -4.95 8.65
N SER A 387 5.50 -4.35 9.28
CA SER A 387 4.11 -4.82 9.17
C SER A 387 3.50 -4.74 7.76
N PHE A 388 4.13 -4.03 6.81
CA PHE A 388 3.66 -3.89 5.42
C PHE A 388 4.38 -4.83 4.43
N TYR A 389 5.30 -5.69 4.89
CA TYR A 389 6.11 -6.54 4.02
C TYR A 389 6.30 -7.95 4.59
N ASP A 390 6.01 -8.99 3.80
CA ASP A 390 6.37 -10.38 4.14
C ASP A 390 7.89 -10.57 4.34
N SER A 391 8.68 -9.71 3.69
CA SER A 391 10.12 -9.59 3.85
C SER A 391 10.52 -8.14 3.54
N THR A 392 10.77 -7.34 4.57
CA THR A 392 11.10 -5.91 4.41
C THR A 392 12.32 -5.70 3.51
N PRO A 393 12.18 -4.94 2.40
CA PRO A 393 13.29 -4.66 1.52
C PRO A 393 14.25 -3.65 2.15
N GLU A 394 15.55 -3.75 1.82
CA GLU A 394 16.60 -2.90 2.39
C GLU A 394 16.31 -1.40 2.24
N TRP A 395 15.79 -0.96 1.10
CA TRP A 395 15.45 0.45 0.87
C TRP A 395 14.36 0.99 1.81
N ALA A 396 13.45 0.13 2.33
CA ALA A 396 12.40 0.56 3.24
C ALA A 396 12.92 0.90 4.65
N ARG A 397 14.18 0.55 4.97
CA ARG A 397 14.84 0.79 6.25
C ARG A 397 16.27 1.29 6.02
N THR A 398 16.40 2.59 5.77
CA THR A 398 17.70 3.26 5.55
C THR A 398 18.17 3.93 6.85
N SER A 399 19.49 4.03 7.06
CA SER A 399 20.06 4.63 8.27
C SER A 399 20.05 6.15 8.18
N ILE A 400 19.53 6.83 9.21
CA ILE A 400 19.53 8.30 9.32
C ILE A 400 20.95 8.89 9.34
N CYS A 401 21.92 8.12 9.81
CA CYS A 401 23.34 8.47 9.84
C CYS A 401 24.07 8.25 8.50
N ASP A 402 23.37 7.80 7.46
CA ASP A 402 23.94 7.62 6.12
C ASP A 402 24.07 8.98 5.43
N PRO A 403 25.19 9.29 4.77
CA PRO A 403 25.43 10.60 4.14
C PRO A 403 24.64 10.81 2.84
N ASP A 404 23.69 9.92 2.53
CA ASP A 404 22.97 9.87 1.26
C ASP A 404 21.65 9.08 1.43
N PHE A 405 20.51 9.77 1.32
CA PHE A 405 19.17 9.15 1.41
C PHE A 405 18.64 8.65 0.05
N THR A 406 19.48 8.65 -0.99
CA THR A 406 19.16 8.06 -2.30
C THR A 406 18.63 6.62 -2.21
N PRO A 407 19.18 5.70 -1.39
CA PRO A 407 18.69 4.32 -1.33
C PRO A 407 17.20 4.21 -0.97
N ALA A 408 16.74 4.94 0.05
CA ALA A 408 15.33 5.00 0.42
C ALA A 408 14.46 5.60 -0.71
N LEU A 409 14.88 6.74 -1.22
CA LEU A 409 14.09 7.56 -2.15
C LEU A 409 13.98 6.93 -3.55
N VAL A 410 15.07 6.38 -4.08
CA VAL A 410 15.07 5.64 -5.35
C VAL A 410 14.42 4.27 -5.19
N GLY A 411 14.61 3.59 -4.06
CA GLY A 411 13.92 2.33 -3.77
C GLY A 411 12.40 2.49 -3.70
N LEU A 412 11.91 3.56 -3.07
CA LEU A 412 10.50 3.97 -3.10
C LEU A 412 10.03 4.27 -4.53
N GLY A 413 10.82 5.04 -5.30
CA GLY A 413 10.53 5.35 -6.71
C GLY A 413 10.38 4.09 -7.57
N HIS A 414 11.31 3.15 -7.45
CA HIS A 414 11.24 1.84 -8.10
C HIS A 414 10.03 1.02 -7.63
N ARG A 415 9.73 0.96 -6.32
CA ARG A 415 8.54 0.24 -5.81
C ARG A 415 7.27 0.84 -6.39
N LEU A 416 7.13 2.17 -6.39
CA LEU A 416 6.01 2.87 -7.03
C LEU A 416 5.95 2.53 -8.52
N ALA A 417 7.07 2.54 -9.26
CA ALA A 417 7.11 2.16 -10.67
C ALA A 417 6.67 0.71 -10.96
N THR A 418 6.74 -0.21 -9.99
CA THR A 418 6.23 -1.59 -10.14
C THR A 418 4.72 -1.76 -9.90
N VAL A 419 4.06 -0.77 -9.26
CA VAL A 419 2.64 -0.87 -8.85
C VAL A 419 1.76 0.18 -9.54
N VAL A 420 2.29 1.39 -9.72
CA VAL A 420 1.70 2.49 -10.50
C VAL A 420 1.80 2.16 -11.99
N GLY A 421 0.67 2.18 -12.70
CA GLY A 421 0.61 1.75 -14.10
C GLY A 421 0.22 0.28 -14.31
N THR A 422 -0.05 -0.48 -13.25
CA THR A 422 -0.48 -1.88 -13.33
C THR A 422 -1.94 -1.99 -13.79
N GLN A 423 -2.20 -2.84 -14.79
CA GLN A 423 -3.55 -3.14 -15.30
C GLN A 423 -4.02 -4.52 -14.82
N CYS A 424 -4.56 -4.58 -13.61
CA CYS A 424 -5.17 -5.81 -13.07
C CYS A 424 -6.52 -6.11 -13.74
N LEU A 425 -6.83 -7.39 -13.93
CA LEU A 425 -8.18 -7.83 -14.30
C LEU A 425 -9.09 -7.83 -13.06
N SER A 426 -10.40 -7.70 -13.28
CA SER A 426 -11.39 -7.56 -12.20
C SER A 426 -12.04 -8.87 -11.74
N THR A 427 -11.82 -10.00 -12.44
CA THR A 427 -12.29 -11.34 -12.05
C THR A 427 -11.38 -12.43 -12.60
N VAL A 428 -11.62 -13.71 -12.24
CA VAL A 428 -10.91 -14.87 -12.82
C VAL A 428 -11.16 -14.92 -14.32
N VAL A 429 -10.08 -14.78 -15.08
CA VAL A 429 -10.14 -14.75 -16.54
C VAL A 429 -10.24 -16.15 -17.12
N ALA A 430 -11.19 -16.35 -18.04
CA ALA A 430 -11.43 -17.64 -18.65
C ALA A 430 -10.22 -18.07 -19.49
N GLY A 431 -9.62 -19.21 -19.13
CA GLY A 431 -8.41 -19.73 -19.75
C GLY A 431 -7.10 -19.41 -19.03
N CYS A 432 -7.12 -18.67 -17.92
CA CYS A 432 -5.96 -18.47 -17.02
C CYS A 432 -6.45 -18.42 -15.57
N MET A 433 -6.82 -19.60 -15.04
CA MET A 433 -7.57 -19.74 -13.78
C MET A 433 -6.68 -19.78 -12.51
N ASP A 434 -5.39 -20.06 -12.69
CA ASP A 434 -4.34 -20.02 -11.67
C ASP A 434 -3.08 -19.37 -12.29
N PRO A 435 -3.02 -18.02 -12.37
CA PRO A 435 -1.89 -17.35 -12.98
C PRO A 435 -0.56 -17.68 -12.30
N SER A 436 -0.53 -17.81 -10.96
CA SER A 436 0.69 -18.18 -10.23
C SER A 436 1.29 -19.48 -10.76
N TYR A 437 0.51 -20.56 -10.81
CA TYR A 437 1.00 -21.85 -11.29
C TYR A 437 1.37 -21.83 -12.77
N ALA A 438 0.57 -21.17 -13.61
CA ALA A 438 0.86 -21.03 -15.04
C ALA A 438 2.17 -20.28 -15.32
N PHE A 439 2.63 -19.42 -14.41
CA PHE A 439 3.90 -18.70 -14.47
C PHE A 439 5.00 -19.29 -13.57
N GLY A 440 4.85 -20.53 -13.11
CA GLY A 440 5.88 -21.30 -12.40
C GLY A 440 6.00 -21.00 -10.90
N GLY A 441 5.00 -20.32 -10.32
CA GLY A 441 4.80 -20.24 -8.87
C GLY A 441 4.12 -21.50 -8.32
N GLU A 442 3.81 -21.48 -7.02
CA GLU A 442 3.01 -22.53 -6.39
C GLU A 442 1.53 -22.42 -6.82
N PRO A 443 0.78 -23.54 -6.89
CA PRO A 443 -0.63 -23.53 -7.23
C PRO A 443 -1.46 -22.92 -6.10
N PHE A 444 -2.31 -21.97 -6.47
CA PHE A 444 -3.23 -21.28 -5.57
C PHE A 444 -4.66 -21.82 -5.66
N THR A 445 -4.87 -22.88 -6.44
CA THR A 445 -6.16 -23.51 -6.67
C THR A 445 -6.06 -25.03 -6.55
N ALA A 446 -7.16 -25.68 -6.16
CA ALA A 446 -7.29 -27.14 -6.18
C ALA A 446 -7.56 -27.71 -7.58
N LEU A 447 -7.36 -26.92 -8.65
CA LEU A 447 -7.58 -27.36 -10.02
C LEU A 447 -6.60 -28.48 -10.40
N PRO A 448 -6.98 -29.38 -11.33
CA PRO A 448 -6.02 -30.32 -11.92
C PRO A 448 -4.81 -29.57 -12.46
N LEU A 449 -3.59 -30.06 -12.17
CA LEU A 449 -2.35 -29.33 -12.50
C LEU A 449 -2.23 -28.95 -13.98
N GLU A 450 -2.79 -29.74 -14.89
CA GLU A 450 -2.85 -29.44 -16.33
C GLU A 450 -3.74 -28.24 -16.67
N VAL A 451 -4.78 -27.99 -15.87
CA VAL A 451 -5.69 -26.84 -15.99
C VAL A 451 -5.08 -25.61 -15.32
N ALA A 452 -4.50 -25.77 -14.12
CA ALA A 452 -3.82 -24.68 -13.41
C ALA A 452 -2.60 -24.16 -14.19
N ALA A 453 -1.86 -25.02 -14.89
CA ALA A 453 -0.67 -24.62 -15.65
C ALA A 453 -0.99 -23.90 -16.97
N SER A 454 -2.27 -23.77 -17.34
CA SER A 454 -2.70 -23.13 -18.58
C SER A 454 -3.03 -21.65 -18.36
N CYS A 455 -2.30 -20.77 -19.03
CA CYS A 455 -2.68 -19.37 -19.22
C CYS A 455 -2.80 -19.05 -20.72
N SER A 456 -4.01 -19.14 -21.25
CA SER A 456 -4.37 -18.73 -22.61
C SER A 456 -5.75 -18.07 -22.60
N PRO A 457 -5.86 -16.86 -22.00
CA PRO A 457 -7.15 -16.22 -21.81
C PRO A 457 -7.74 -15.71 -23.13
N ASN A 458 -9.07 -15.64 -23.21
CA ASN A 458 -9.75 -15.09 -24.38
C ASN A 458 -10.11 -13.61 -24.15
N CYS A 459 -9.21 -12.71 -24.53
CA CYS A 459 -9.44 -11.26 -24.44
C CYS A 459 -9.50 -10.59 -25.82
N THR A 460 -10.47 -9.70 -25.99
CA THR A 460 -10.48 -8.71 -27.08
C THR A 460 -9.82 -7.44 -26.55
N VAL A 461 -8.55 -7.25 -26.87
CA VAL A 461 -7.81 -6.02 -26.51
C VAL A 461 -7.78 -5.09 -27.71
N ALA A 462 -8.10 -3.82 -27.48
CA ALA A 462 -8.04 -2.76 -28.48
C ALA A 462 -7.43 -1.49 -27.89
N ARG A 463 -6.59 -0.84 -28.70
CA ARG A 463 -6.10 0.51 -28.48
C ARG A 463 -7.17 1.49 -28.96
N VAL A 464 -7.56 2.44 -28.12
CA VAL A 464 -8.40 3.57 -28.50
C VAL A 464 -7.50 4.70 -29.01
N GLU A 465 -7.73 5.14 -30.24
CA GLU A 465 -7.07 6.29 -30.86
C GLU A 465 -7.83 7.60 -30.53
N GLN A 466 -7.22 8.75 -30.83
CA GLN A 466 -7.75 10.08 -30.47
C GLN A 466 -9.15 10.40 -31.03
N ASP A 467 -9.53 9.83 -32.18
CA ASP A 467 -10.84 10.00 -32.79
C ASP A 467 -11.88 8.97 -32.30
N ASN A 468 -11.56 8.26 -31.22
CA ASN A 468 -12.33 7.19 -30.61
C ASN A 468 -12.48 5.93 -31.51
N GLN A 469 -11.67 5.80 -32.58
CA GLN A 469 -11.51 4.52 -33.28
C GLN A 469 -10.78 3.50 -32.40
N THR A 470 -11.15 2.23 -32.54
CA THR A 470 -10.55 1.12 -31.81
C THR A 470 -9.78 0.22 -32.74
N ASN A 471 -8.45 0.16 -32.55
CA ASN A 471 -7.54 -0.70 -33.28
C ASN A 471 -7.24 -1.96 -32.46
N PRO A 472 -7.57 -3.17 -32.94
CA PRO A 472 -7.36 -4.40 -32.17
C PRO A 472 -5.87 -4.71 -32.00
N VAL A 473 -5.48 -5.03 -30.77
CA VAL A 473 -4.15 -5.53 -30.42
C VAL A 473 -4.22 -7.07 -30.44
N PRO A 474 -3.34 -7.77 -31.18
CA PRO A 474 -3.32 -9.22 -31.21
C PRO A 474 -2.75 -9.80 -29.90
N ALA A 475 -3.09 -11.06 -29.58
CA ALA A 475 -2.38 -11.79 -28.53
C ALA A 475 -0.90 -12.00 -28.92
N CYS A 476 -0.01 -12.09 -27.94
CA CYS A 476 1.41 -12.38 -28.18
C CYS A 476 1.59 -13.81 -28.71
N ASP A 477 2.53 -13.99 -29.63
CA ASP A 477 2.82 -15.30 -30.24
C ASP A 477 3.47 -16.24 -29.20
N PRO A 478 2.87 -17.40 -28.86
CA PRO A 478 3.45 -18.37 -27.93
C PRO A 478 4.84 -18.88 -28.35
N GLY A 479 5.19 -18.77 -29.64
CA GLY A 479 6.52 -19.10 -30.16
C GLY A 479 7.61 -18.06 -29.86
N TYR A 480 7.25 -16.89 -29.31
CA TYR A 480 8.16 -15.79 -29.00
C TYR A 480 8.13 -15.46 -27.51
N GLU A 481 9.25 -15.68 -26.80
CA GLU A 481 9.34 -15.56 -25.33
C GLU A 481 8.19 -16.28 -24.59
N GLY A 482 7.78 -17.45 -25.11
CA GLY A 482 6.67 -18.25 -24.57
C GLY A 482 5.29 -17.60 -24.67
N GLY A 483 5.14 -16.49 -25.39
CA GLY A 483 3.93 -15.65 -25.39
C GLY A 483 3.95 -14.53 -24.36
N HIS A 484 5.04 -14.37 -23.60
CA HIS A 484 5.15 -13.40 -22.50
C HIS A 484 6.39 -12.49 -22.65
N PRO A 485 6.51 -11.77 -23.77
CA PRO A 485 7.63 -10.85 -24.01
C PRO A 485 7.59 -9.65 -23.07
N ALA A 486 8.76 -9.06 -22.80
CA ALA A 486 8.87 -7.86 -21.97
C ALA A 486 8.00 -6.70 -22.49
N VAL A 487 7.50 -5.86 -21.56
CA VAL A 487 6.58 -4.74 -21.83
C VAL A 487 7.08 -3.82 -22.95
N VAL A 488 8.40 -3.63 -23.07
CA VAL A 488 9.03 -3.03 -24.24
C VAL A 488 10.16 -3.95 -24.71
N ASP A 489 10.04 -4.47 -25.93
CA ASP A 489 11.01 -5.39 -26.53
C ASP A 489 11.26 -5.02 -28.00
N ALA A 490 12.42 -4.42 -28.27
CA ALA A 490 12.82 -3.99 -29.61
C ALA A 490 12.81 -5.09 -30.70
N ASN A 491 12.82 -6.37 -30.31
CA ASN A 491 12.83 -7.51 -31.23
C ASN A 491 11.43 -8.12 -31.44
N LEU A 492 10.38 -7.59 -30.79
CA LEU A 492 9.02 -8.13 -30.85
C LEU A 492 8.56 -8.37 -32.31
N PRO A 493 8.03 -9.56 -32.68
CA PRO A 493 7.67 -9.86 -34.08
C PRO A 493 6.56 -8.99 -34.65
N VAL A 494 5.71 -8.42 -33.79
CA VAL A 494 4.64 -7.46 -34.12
C VAL A 494 4.93 -6.09 -33.50
N GLU A 495 4.16 -5.07 -33.88
CA GLU A 495 4.30 -3.72 -33.32
C GLU A 495 3.90 -3.67 -31.83
N ALA A 496 2.77 -4.28 -31.51
CA ALA A 496 2.30 -4.54 -30.15
C ALA A 496 1.52 -5.85 -30.11
N CYS A 497 1.55 -6.50 -28.97
CA CYS A 497 0.68 -7.63 -28.63
C CYS A 497 0.28 -7.54 -27.15
N TRP A 498 -0.74 -8.30 -26.75
CA TRP A 498 -1.12 -8.43 -25.36
C TRP A 498 -0.92 -9.86 -24.85
N HIS A 499 -0.66 -9.98 -23.56
CA HIS A 499 -0.71 -11.24 -22.83
C HIS A 499 -1.23 -10.99 -21.41
N VAL A 500 -1.50 -12.08 -20.68
CA VAL A 500 -1.68 -12.03 -19.23
C VAL A 500 -0.39 -12.52 -18.57
N ALA A 501 -0.11 -12.06 -17.35
CA ALA A 501 0.97 -12.55 -16.50
C ALA A 501 0.50 -12.60 -15.03
N PHE A 502 1.19 -13.34 -14.18
CA PHE A 502 1.01 -13.23 -12.73
C PHE A 502 1.71 -11.98 -12.19
N ASN A 503 0.98 -11.20 -11.40
CA ASN A 503 1.50 -10.12 -10.59
C ASN A 503 0.83 -10.21 -9.21
N ALA A 504 1.63 -10.40 -8.15
CA ALA A 504 1.12 -10.53 -6.78
C ALA A 504 0.31 -9.31 -6.32
N ASN A 505 0.57 -8.10 -6.84
CA ASN A 505 -0.20 -6.90 -6.51
C ASN A 505 -1.62 -6.91 -7.16
N CYS A 506 -1.88 -7.81 -8.11
CA CYS A 506 -3.21 -8.10 -8.66
C CYS A 506 -3.91 -9.26 -7.94
N ALA A 507 -3.40 -9.74 -6.80
CA ALA A 507 -4.04 -10.70 -5.91
C ALA A 507 -4.35 -10.01 -4.56
N ILE A 508 -5.50 -10.33 -3.95
CA ILE A 508 -5.91 -9.77 -2.64
C ILE A 508 -5.99 -10.92 -1.63
N PRO A 509 -5.17 -10.91 -0.55
CA PRO A 509 -5.21 -11.97 0.46
C PRO A 509 -6.61 -12.14 1.07
N CYS A 510 -6.96 -13.37 1.48
CA CYS A 510 -8.17 -13.61 2.27
C CYS A 510 -8.20 -12.70 3.52
N PRO A 511 -9.27 -11.92 3.75
CA PRO A 511 -9.45 -11.18 5.00
C PRO A 511 -9.41 -12.09 6.23
N GLU A 512 -8.90 -11.61 7.36
CA GLU A 512 -8.87 -12.41 8.58
C GLU A 512 -10.31 -12.79 9.02
N GLY A 513 -10.53 -14.06 9.35
CA GLY A 513 -11.87 -14.59 9.67
C GLY A 513 -12.76 -14.97 8.49
N SER A 514 -12.30 -14.83 7.23
CA SER A 514 -13.08 -15.20 6.03
C SER A 514 -13.13 -16.70 5.70
N ILE A 515 -12.65 -17.58 6.61
CA ILE A 515 -12.78 -19.05 6.46
C ILE A 515 -14.25 -19.49 6.45
N GLU A 516 -15.10 -18.84 7.25
CA GLU A 516 -16.57 -19.06 7.22
C GLU A 516 -17.25 -18.34 6.04
N GLN A 517 -16.48 -17.73 5.14
CA GLN A 517 -16.89 -16.97 3.95
C GLN A 517 -16.16 -17.49 2.68
N GLY A 518 -15.80 -18.78 2.64
CA GLY A 518 -15.21 -19.45 1.46
C GLY A 518 -13.72 -19.21 1.21
N CYS A 519 -13.07 -18.33 1.97
CA CYS A 519 -11.68 -17.92 1.72
C CYS A 519 -10.74 -18.47 2.82
N ASP A 520 -9.91 -19.45 2.47
CA ASP A 520 -9.01 -20.15 3.40
C ASP A 520 -7.55 -19.71 3.18
N PRO A 521 -6.91 -18.97 4.12
CA PRO A 521 -5.51 -18.54 4.02
C PRO A 521 -4.46 -19.66 3.85
N VAL A 522 -4.84 -20.93 4.04
CA VAL A 522 -3.96 -22.10 3.96
C VAL A 522 -4.25 -22.97 2.73
N SER A 523 -5.52 -23.02 2.26
CA SER A 523 -5.92 -23.89 1.13
C SER A 523 -6.46 -23.16 -0.12
N ASN A 524 -6.94 -21.91 0.01
CA ASN A 524 -7.39 -21.05 -1.08
C ASN A 524 -7.20 -19.56 -0.69
N PRO A 525 -5.96 -19.04 -0.66
CA PRO A 525 -5.59 -17.85 0.12
C PRO A 525 -6.01 -16.49 -0.47
N TRP A 526 -6.89 -16.44 -1.47
CA TRP A 526 -7.19 -15.20 -2.22
C TRP A 526 -8.69 -14.92 -2.36
N ASN A 527 -9.11 -13.75 -1.88
CA ASN A 527 -10.37 -13.14 -2.29
C ASN A 527 -10.13 -12.37 -3.62
N TYR A 528 -11.19 -12.08 -4.38
CA TYR A 528 -11.11 -11.44 -5.70
C TYR A 528 -10.38 -10.07 -5.66
N PRO A 529 -9.73 -9.63 -6.76
CA PRO A 529 -9.97 -10.06 -8.14
C PRO A 529 -8.84 -10.87 -8.79
N SER A 530 -9.18 -11.59 -9.86
CA SER A 530 -8.25 -12.17 -10.87
C SER A 530 -7.19 -13.19 -10.45
N ARG A 531 -6.99 -13.43 -9.15
CA ARG A 531 -5.92 -14.33 -8.62
C ARG A 531 -4.53 -13.94 -9.14
N GLY A 532 -4.26 -12.64 -9.23
CA GLY A 532 -2.97 -12.12 -9.72
C GLY A 532 -2.87 -11.93 -11.23
N ALA A 533 -3.96 -12.06 -12.01
CA ALA A 533 -3.89 -11.87 -13.46
C ALA A 533 -3.76 -10.38 -13.84
N GLN A 534 -2.56 -9.97 -14.20
CA GLN A 534 -2.28 -8.68 -14.84
C GLN A 534 -2.43 -8.82 -16.36
N LEU A 535 -3.14 -7.88 -17.00
CA LEU A 535 -3.05 -7.70 -18.44
C LEU A 535 -1.82 -6.84 -18.78
N ILE A 536 -1.02 -7.30 -19.74
CA ILE A 536 0.18 -6.61 -20.21
C ILE A 536 0.07 -6.41 -21.72
N VAL A 537 0.38 -5.19 -22.19
CA VAL A 537 0.53 -4.89 -23.62
C VAL A 537 2.01 -4.64 -23.92
N SER A 538 2.65 -5.66 -24.46
CA SER A 538 4.06 -5.66 -24.85
C SER A 538 4.22 -5.13 -26.27
N ARG A 539 5.28 -4.35 -26.52
CA ARG A 539 5.42 -3.53 -27.73
C ARG A 539 6.85 -3.38 -28.19
N ARG A 540 7.05 -3.25 -29.50
CA ARG A 540 8.38 -3.10 -30.12
C ARG A 540 9.06 -1.79 -29.75
N THR A 541 8.27 -0.74 -29.63
CA THR A 541 8.70 0.59 -29.22
C THR A 541 7.79 1.07 -28.11
N ALA A 542 8.34 1.82 -27.16
CA ALA A 542 7.54 2.53 -26.18
C ALA A 542 6.54 3.48 -26.89
N PRO A 543 5.38 3.77 -26.28
CA PRO A 543 4.25 4.33 -26.99
C PRO A 543 4.49 5.80 -27.34
N THR A 544 3.89 6.26 -28.44
CA THR A 544 3.94 7.67 -28.85
C THR A 544 2.81 8.51 -28.25
N GLU A 545 1.77 7.89 -27.68
CA GLU A 545 0.70 8.61 -26.98
C GLU A 545 0.20 7.86 -25.74
N GLY A 546 -0.65 8.52 -24.95
CA GLY A 546 -1.37 7.93 -23.82
C GLY A 546 -2.51 7.02 -24.31
N PHE A 547 -2.18 5.90 -24.96
CA PHE A 547 -3.16 4.98 -25.51
C PHE A 547 -4.00 4.34 -24.40
N ARG A 548 -5.30 4.63 -24.41
CA ARG A 548 -6.26 3.87 -23.59
C ARG A 548 -6.37 2.47 -24.16
N ILE A 549 -6.07 1.48 -23.32
CA ILE A 549 -6.22 0.07 -23.66
C ILE A 549 -7.57 -0.38 -23.11
N THR A 550 -8.56 -0.45 -24.00
CA THR A 550 -9.79 -1.17 -23.72
C THR A 550 -9.53 -2.65 -23.91
N ALA A 551 -9.65 -3.43 -22.85
CA ALA A 551 -9.56 -4.88 -22.93
C ALA A 551 -10.83 -5.51 -22.40
N THR A 552 -11.51 -6.27 -23.25
CA THR A 552 -12.69 -7.05 -22.87
C THR A 552 -12.30 -8.51 -22.79
N CYS A 553 -12.13 -9.04 -21.58
CA CYS A 553 -11.82 -10.43 -21.37
C CYS A 553 -13.08 -11.27 -21.12
N ALA A 554 -13.08 -12.49 -21.64
CA ALA A 554 -13.97 -13.55 -21.18
C ALA A 554 -13.62 -13.86 -19.72
N SER A 555 -14.58 -13.70 -18.81
CA SER A 555 -14.47 -14.15 -17.42
C SER A 555 -15.24 -15.44 -17.21
N TYR A 556 -14.88 -16.16 -16.15
CA TYR A 556 -15.85 -17.03 -15.49
C TYR A 556 -16.49 -16.24 -14.36
N GLN A 557 -17.82 -16.12 -14.39
CA GLN A 557 -18.52 -16.28 -13.12
C GLN A 557 -18.24 -17.73 -12.71
N LEU A 558 -17.61 -17.91 -11.57
CA LEU A 558 -17.71 -19.20 -10.91
C LEU A 558 -19.20 -19.33 -10.51
N ILE A 559 -19.72 -20.56 -10.48
CA ILE A 559 -21.12 -20.87 -10.17
C ILE A 559 -21.13 -22.10 -9.27
N GLU A 560 -21.88 -22.07 -8.18
CA GLU A 560 -22.05 -23.23 -7.32
C GLU A 560 -22.73 -24.38 -8.08
N THR A 561 -22.08 -25.55 -8.09
CA THR A 561 -22.45 -26.70 -8.93
C THR A 561 -22.64 -28.00 -8.15
N ASP A 562 -22.17 -28.13 -6.90
CA ASP A 562 -22.49 -29.26 -6.03
C ASP A 562 -23.12 -28.77 -4.72
N CYS A 563 -24.42 -28.46 -4.82
CA CYS A 563 -25.22 -27.79 -3.79
C CYS A 563 -25.44 -28.56 -2.46
N ASN A 564 -24.64 -29.58 -2.15
CA ASN A 564 -24.70 -30.36 -0.90
C ASN A 564 -23.32 -30.89 -0.43
N ASP A 565 -22.20 -30.39 -0.94
CA ASP A 565 -20.86 -30.85 -0.57
C ASP A 565 -20.26 -30.08 0.63
N GLY A 566 -20.85 -28.94 1.00
CA GLY A 566 -20.40 -28.08 2.10
C GLY A 566 -19.23 -27.17 1.73
N LEU A 567 -18.96 -26.98 0.45
CA LEU A 567 -17.95 -26.07 -0.09
C LEU A 567 -18.60 -24.83 -0.71
N ASP A 568 -17.77 -23.82 -0.93
CA ASP A 568 -18.08 -22.58 -1.64
C ASP A 568 -17.29 -22.63 -2.95
N ASN A 569 -17.85 -23.32 -3.94
CA ASN A 569 -17.17 -23.67 -5.18
C ASN A 569 -17.07 -22.47 -6.14
N ASP A 570 -17.81 -21.40 -5.90
CA ASP A 570 -17.70 -20.13 -6.61
C ASP A 570 -17.05 -18.98 -5.83
N VAL A 571 -16.89 -19.13 -4.52
CA VAL A 571 -16.22 -18.20 -3.62
C VAL A 571 -17.00 -16.87 -3.53
N ASP A 572 -18.33 -16.93 -3.61
CA ASP A 572 -19.32 -15.86 -3.36
C ASP A 572 -19.47 -15.53 -1.86
N GLY A 573 -19.11 -16.47 -0.98
CA GLY A 573 -19.29 -16.39 0.47
C GLY A 573 -20.53 -17.16 0.95
N ARG A 574 -21.03 -18.14 0.18
CA ARG A 574 -22.23 -18.93 0.47
C ARG A 574 -21.97 -20.41 0.20
N LEU A 575 -22.81 -21.26 0.80
CA LEU A 575 -22.64 -22.71 0.79
C LEU A 575 -23.95 -23.38 0.40
N ASP A 576 -23.85 -24.40 -0.46
CA ASP A 576 -24.92 -25.35 -0.75
C ASP A 576 -26.27 -24.66 -1.07
N ALA A 577 -27.38 -25.16 -0.51
CA ALA A 577 -28.72 -24.58 -0.63
C ALA A 577 -28.90 -23.15 -0.06
N SER A 578 -27.88 -22.57 0.57
CA SER A 578 -27.87 -21.14 0.96
C SER A 578 -27.43 -20.23 -0.19
N ASP A 579 -26.83 -20.82 -1.22
CA ASP A 579 -26.35 -20.13 -2.41
C ASP A 579 -27.49 -19.84 -3.42
N PRO A 580 -27.57 -18.63 -4.02
CA PRO A 580 -28.54 -18.27 -5.04
C PRO A 580 -28.52 -19.16 -6.29
N ASP A 581 -27.34 -19.59 -6.74
CA ASP A 581 -27.16 -20.38 -7.94
C ASP A 581 -27.64 -21.82 -7.71
N CYS A 582 -27.53 -22.33 -6.48
CA CYS A 582 -28.20 -23.54 -6.04
C CYS A 582 -29.72 -23.43 -5.94
N GLN A 583 -30.28 -22.23 -5.73
CA GLN A 583 -31.73 -22.03 -5.78
C GLN A 583 -32.27 -21.94 -7.21
N ALA A 584 -31.41 -21.69 -8.21
CA ALA A 584 -31.78 -21.66 -9.63
C ALA A 584 -31.86 -23.06 -10.29
N GLN A 585 -31.31 -24.11 -9.65
CA GLN A 585 -31.23 -25.46 -10.21
C GLN A 585 -32.39 -26.43 -9.82
N ASN A 586 -33.45 -25.95 -9.13
CA ASN A 586 -34.60 -26.77 -8.68
C ASN A 586 -35.91 -26.51 -9.44
#